data_AF-D5T485-F1
#
_entry.id   AF-D5T485-F1
#
_cell.length_a   1.000
_cell.length_b   1.000
_cell.length_c   1.000
_cell.angle_alpha   90.00
_cell.angle_beta   90.00
_cell.angle_gamma   90.00
#
_symmetry.space_group_name_H-M   'P 1'
#
loop_
_entity.id
_entity.type
_entity.pdbx_description
1 polymer ?
#
loop_
_entity_poly.entity_id
_entity_poly.type
_entity_poly.pdbx_seq_one_letter_code
_entity_poly.pdbx_strand_id
1 'polypeptide(L)'
;MINKIEKQLKKYKWGDTVIVAVSGGVDSVVLLHALRQQLPTAKLVIAHVNYHLREESDADEVFVRRLAEKYQAVFEMTTWSDIPSNSVESKARQLRYLFFEKLAYQYHTETIVVAHHADDQAETVLLKLVRGGQVSQLAGMDSQNSHITRPFLCITKQELRHYAQDNELTWRDDKTNADPLYTPRNFFRNQIIPELKTINPQAVAHINDFAKQIQDQNALITAQTDIYVQQIENHWQSIPPIWLEQTIKRFIQKKGIYQFKQVQISQIRHLLENKQKPIGTVQLSKNIKFVKNYQQIALKNMTKVTNKAQVLSPVMLKLNQWQNFSKNTFLWTTIRPAEGVKNFSFDLHQMTSSLYLRPVKTSDKIAVIHGHKKLRRLAIDEKLTQEERQEMHVLVTGNDDVIAVNIRHQWRVNGDFVSKQDVKPYWLAWRIEEK
;
A
#
# COMPACT_ATOMS: atom_id res chain seq x y z
N MET A 1 27.52 33.21 21.27
CA MET A 1 26.17 32.94 20.72
C MET A 1 26.19 31.53 20.15
N ILE A 2 25.31 30.62 20.59
CA ILE A 2 25.30 29.24 20.09
C ILE A 2 25.03 29.25 18.58
N ASN A 3 25.89 28.58 17.80
CA ASN A 3 25.77 28.52 16.36
C ASN A 3 24.42 27.87 15.97
N LYS A 4 23.70 28.42 14.99
CA LYS A 4 22.39 27.89 14.53
C LYS A 4 22.47 26.40 14.18
N ILE A 5 23.61 25.95 13.66
CA ILE A 5 23.92 24.55 13.36
C ILE A 5 23.87 23.68 14.61
N GLU A 6 24.60 24.04 15.66
CA GLU A 6 24.61 23.32 16.94
C GLU A 6 23.22 23.28 17.58
N LYS A 7 22.50 24.40 17.54
CA LYS A 7 21.14 24.47 18.07
C LYS A 7 20.20 23.53 17.33
N GLN A 8 20.37 23.36 16.02
CA GLN A 8 19.56 22.42 15.25
C GLN A 8 19.92 20.97 15.56
N LEU A 9 21.20 20.64 15.61
CA LEU A 9 21.64 19.28 15.91
C LEU A 9 21.22 18.83 17.33
N LYS A 10 21.10 19.75 18.30
CA LYS A 10 20.55 19.46 19.65
C LYS A 10 19.07 19.07 19.69
N LYS A 11 18.29 19.33 18.63
CA LYS A 11 16.87 18.94 18.58
C LYS A 11 16.66 17.46 18.30
N TYR A 12 17.70 16.79 17.80
CA TYR A 12 17.64 15.39 17.43
C TYR A 12 18.21 14.53 18.55
N LYS A 13 17.58 13.38 18.78
CA LYS A 13 18.14 12.32 19.61
C LYS A 13 19.03 11.46 18.72
N TRP A 14 20.31 11.38 19.05
CA TRP A 14 21.29 10.59 18.32
C TRP A 14 21.51 9.25 19.03
N GLY A 15 21.63 8.18 18.26
CA GLY A 15 22.07 6.88 18.79
C GLY A 15 23.58 6.83 19.00
N ASP A 16 24.05 5.75 19.62
CA ASP A 16 25.48 5.54 19.89
C ASP A 16 26.32 5.40 18.61
N THR A 17 25.70 4.97 17.51
CA THR A 17 26.30 4.90 16.18
C THR A 17 25.51 5.74 15.19
N VAL A 18 26.19 6.63 14.46
CA VAL A 18 25.58 7.54 13.49
C VAL A 18 26.30 7.42 12.15
N ILE A 19 25.55 7.10 11.10
CA ILE A 19 26.06 7.09 9.73
C ILE A 19 25.96 8.51 9.16
N VAL A 20 27.06 9.05 8.63
CA VAL A 20 27.12 10.41 8.06
C VAL A 20 27.50 10.30 6.59
N ALA A 21 26.64 10.78 5.70
CA ALA A 21 26.94 10.82 4.28
C ALA A 21 27.91 11.97 3.96
N VAL A 22 29.13 11.64 3.51
CA VAL A 22 30.17 12.63 3.22
C VAL A 22 30.61 12.55 1.76
N SER A 23 30.37 13.62 1.00
CA SER A 23 30.82 13.73 -0.39
C SER A 23 32.18 14.44 -0.53
N GLY A 24 32.64 15.12 0.52
CA GLY A 24 33.84 15.97 0.49
C GLY A 24 33.54 17.45 0.23
N GLY A 25 32.32 17.78 -0.18
CA GLY A 25 31.85 19.16 -0.31
C GLY A 25 31.55 19.82 1.04
N VAL A 26 31.57 21.16 1.04
CA VAL A 26 31.42 22.01 2.24
C VAL A 26 30.27 21.58 3.15
N ASP A 27 29.09 21.32 2.59
CA ASP A 27 27.88 20.99 3.35
C ASP A 27 28.09 19.73 4.20
N SER A 28 28.71 18.71 3.60
CA SER A 28 28.97 17.43 4.26
C SER A 28 30.14 17.46 5.23
N VAL A 29 31.15 18.29 4.97
CA VAL A 29 32.27 18.51 5.89
C VAL A 29 31.80 19.24 7.15
N VAL A 30 30.98 20.27 6.98
CA VAL A 30 30.36 21.00 8.09
C VAL A 30 29.50 20.07 8.93
N LEU A 31 28.69 19.21 8.29
CA LEU A 31 27.88 18.22 9.00
C LEU A 31 28.73 17.27 9.84
N LEU A 32 29.79 16.71 9.25
CA LEU A 32 30.70 15.80 9.95
C LEU A 32 31.38 16.48 11.14
N HIS A 33 31.92 17.68 10.93
CA HIS A 33 32.56 18.46 11.99
C HIS A 33 31.57 18.74 13.12
N ALA A 34 30.40 19.32 12.83
CA ALA A 34 29.43 19.71 13.83
C ALA A 34 28.87 18.51 14.61
N LEU A 35 28.66 17.36 13.95
CA LEU A 35 28.27 16.12 14.62
C LEU A 35 29.37 15.62 15.55
N ARG A 36 30.64 15.61 15.12
CA ARG A 36 31.74 15.18 15.99
C ARG A 36 31.89 16.07 17.22
N GLN A 37 31.74 17.39 17.07
CA GLN A 37 31.77 18.32 18.20
C GLN A 37 30.62 18.07 19.19
N GLN A 38 29.42 17.79 18.69
CA GLN A 38 28.26 17.54 19.54
C GLN A 38 28.24 16.13 20.15
N LEU A 39 28.80 15.14 19.46
CA LEU A 39 28.78 13.73 19.80
C LEU A 39 30.23 13.20 19.93
N PRO A 40 31.00 13.69 20.93
CA PRO A 40 32.41 13.34 21.05
C PRO A 40 32.64 11.84 21.23
N THR A 41 31.72 11.14 21.91
CA THR A 41 31.84 9.71 22.22
C THR A 41 31.12 8.79 21.24
N ALA A 42 30.28 9.33 20.34
CA ALA A 42 29.52 8.50 19.42
C ALA A 42 30.42 7.90 18.33
N LYS A 43 30.09 6.69 17.89
CA LYS A 43 30.71 6.05 16.74
C LYS A 43 30.15 6.68 15.46
N LEU A 44 30.95 7.54 14.82
CA LEU A 44 30.60 8.07 13.51
C LEU A 44 31.10 7.11 12.42
N VAL A 45 30.21 6.80 11.47
CA VAL A 45 30.53 6.01 10.27
C VAL A 45 30.33 6.92 9.06
N ILE A 46 31.42 7.29 8.41
CA ILE A 46 31.37 8.06 7.17
C ILE A 46 31.00 7.12 6.04
N ALA A 47 29.91 7.45 5.35
CA ALA A 47 29.47 6.76 4.14
C ALA A 47 29.79 7.64 2.92
N HIS A 48 30.77 7.22 2.13
CA HIS A 48 31.15 7.85 0.88
C HIS A 48 30.71 7.02 -0.33
N VAL A 49 30.26 7.68 -1.41
CA VAL A 49 29.93 7.01 -2.66
C VAL A 49 30.79 7.62 -3.75
N ASN A 50 31.74 6.84 -4.27
CA ASN A 50 32.56 7.25 -5.40
C ASN A 50 31.85 6.81 -6.70
N TYR A 51 31.31 7.78 -7.44
CA TYR A 51 30.53 7.51 -8.64
C TYR A 51 31.39 7.33 -9.91
N HIS A 52 32.70 7.59 -9.85
CA HIS A 52 33.62 7.60 -11.00
C HIS A 52 33.11 8.40 -12.22
N LEU A 53 32.32 9.45 -11.97
CA LEU A 53 31.79 10.31 -13.03
C LEU A 53 32.80 11.36 -13.49
N ARG A 54 33.90 11.53 -12.76
CA ARG A 54 34.94 12.54 -12.99
C ARG A 54 36.32 12.00 -12.62
N GLU A 55 37.36 12.52 -13.27
CA GLU A 55 38.76 12.25 -12.91
C GLU A 55 39.08 12.67 -11.46
N GLU A 56 38.37 13.69 -10.94
CA GLU A 56 38.57 14.20 -9.58
C GLU A 56 38.00 13.29 -8.48
N SER A 57 37.19 12.27 -8.83
CA SER A 57 36.47 11.43 -7.85
C SER A 57 37.40 10.61 -6.96
N ASP A 58 38.53 10.14 -7.49
CA ASP A 58 39.51 9.39 -6.69
C ASP A 58 40.21 10.30 -5.68
N ALA A 59 40.38 11.57 -6.03
CA ALA A 59 40.95 12.56 -5.12
C ALA A 59 39.92 13.04 -4.07
N ASP A 60 38.62 13.03 -4.40
CA ASP A 60 37.53 13.22 -3.42
C ASP A 60 37.56 12.09 -2.37
N GLU A 61 37.73 10.85 -2.81
CA GLU A 61 37.83 9.68 -1.93
C GLU A 61 39.00 9.81 -0.95
N VAL A 62 40.21 10.11 -1.46
CA VAL A 62 41.41 10.29 -0.61
C VAL A 62 41.19 11.40 0.41
N PHE A 63 40.54 12.49 0.02
CA PHE A 63 40.21 13.59 0.92
C PHE A 63 39.25 13.15 2.03
N VAL A 64 38.16 12.45 1.69
CA VAL A 64 37.18 11.99 2.68
C VAL A 64 37.78 10.94 3.61
N ARG A 65 38.67 10.06 3.11
CA ARG A 65 39.41 9.10 3.94
C ARG A 65 40.26 9.80 5.00
N ARG A 66 40.99 10.87 4.62
CA ARG A 66 41.74 11.71 5.58
C ARG A 66 40.83 12.42 6.59
N LEU A 67 39.64 12.85 6.19
CA LEU A 67 38.65 13.39 7.13
C LEU A 67 38.21 12.32 8.14
N ALA A 68 38.02 11.08 7.71
CA ALA A 68 37.66 9.98 8.61
C ALA A 68 38.72 9.76 9.68
N GLU A 69 40.00 9.75 9.29
CA GLU A 69 41.13 9.68 10.21
C GLU A 69 41.15 10.87 11.18
N LYS A 70 41.04 12.11 10.66
CA LYS A 70 41.03 13.34 11.46
C LYS A 70 39.93 13.34 12.52
N TYR A 71 38.74 12.87 12.17
CA TYR A 71 37.57 12.85 13.07
C TYR A 71 37.36 11.51 13.77
N GLN A 72 38.34 10.59 13.74
CA GLN A 72 38.25 9.27 14.37
C GLN A 72 36.93 8.54 14.03
N ALA A 73 36.54 8.60 12.76
CA ALA A 73 35.33 8.00 12.23
C ALA A 73 35.69 6.77 11.39
N VAL A 74 34.80 5.78 11.37
CA VAL A 74 34.94 4.63 10.47
C VAL A 74 34.67 5.09 9.05
N PHE A 75 35.53 4.72 8.09
CA PHE A 75 35.35 5.05 6.68
C PHE A 75 34.78 3.86 5.92
N GLU A 76 33.58 4.04 5.35
CA GLU A 76 32.90 3.08 4.50
C GLU A 76 32.65 3.68 3.13
N MET A 77 32.92 2.90 2.09
CA MET A 77 32.76 3.34 0.72
C MET A 77 32.11 2.29 -0.16
N THR A 78 31.32 2.74 -1.13
CA THR A 78 30.98 1.96 -2.32
C THR A 78 31.36 2.73 -3.58
N THR A 79 31.69 2.00 -4.64
CA THR A 79 31.92 2.55 -5.97
C THR A 79 30.71 2.30 -6.87
N TRP A 80 30.56 3.11 -7.93
CA TRP A 80 29.59 2.85 -8.98
C TRP A 80 30.28 2.28 -10.22
N SER A 81 30.12 0.97 -10.46
CA SER A 81 30.76 0.25 -11.57
C SER A 81 30.00 0.37 -12.89
N ASP A 82 28.67 0.28 -12.87
CA ASP A 82 27.83 0.25 -14.07
C ASP A 82 27.10 1.59 -14.28
N ILE A 83 27.78 2.55 -14.92
CA ILE A 83 27.21 3.87 -15.20
C ILE A 83 26.19 3.77 -16.35
N PRO A 84 24.91 4.05 -16.10
CA PRO A 84 23.85 3.95 -17.10
C PRO A 84 23.86 5.15 -18.05
N SER A 85 23.50 4.94 -19.32
CA SER A 85 23.39 6.04 -20.31
C SER A 85 22.22 7.00 -20.04
N ASN A 86 21.24 6.60 -19.22
CA ASN A 86 20.07 7.40 -18.88
C ASN A 86 19.73 7.36 -17.38
N SER A 87 19.04 8.40 -16.92
CA SER A 87 18.54 8.53 -15.54
C SER A 87 19.64 8.42 -14.48
N VAL A 88 20.84 8.92 -14.79
CA VAL A 88 22.03 8.88 -13.91
C VAL A 88 21.70 9.37 -12.51
N GLU A 89 21.04 10.54 -12.36
CA GLU A 89 20.72 11.09 -11.02
C GLU A 89 19.81 10.16 -10.19
N SER A 90 18.80 9.56 -10.83
CA SER A 90 17.85 8.66 -10.16
C SER A 90 18.55 7.37 -9.72
N LYS A 91 19.36 6.78 -10.60
CA LYS A 91 20.10 5.53 -10.32
C LYS A 91 21.25 5.76 -9.32
N ALA A 92 21.96 6.89 -9.40
CA ALA A 92 22.94 7.31 -8.41
C ALA A 92 22.29 7.46 -7.02
N ARG A 93 21.11 8.10 -6.97
CA ARG A 93 20.34 8.20 -5.73
C ARG A 93 19.93 6.83 -5.21
N GLN A 94 19.48 5.91 -6.07
CA GLN A 94 19.12 4.56 -5.65
C GLN A 94 20.32 3.79 -5.07
N LEU A 95 21.47 3.80 -5.76
CA LEU A 95 22.71 3.18 -5.29
C LEU A 95 23.10 3.71 -3.90
N ARG A 96 23.09 5.03 -3.74
CA ARG A 96 23.42 5.68 -2.47
C ARG A 96 22.52 5.23 -1.33
N TYR A 97 21.21 5.15 -1.55
CA TYR A 97 20.27 4.76 -0.50
C TYR A 97 20.40 3.27 -0.16
N LEU A 98 20.59 2.40 -1.16
CA LEU A 98 20.88 0.98 -0.92
C LEU A 98 22.17 0.78 -0.11
N PHE A 99 23.21 1.56 -0.41
CA PHE A 99 24.44 1.55 0.36
C PHE A 99 24.21 2.00 1.81
N PHE A 100 23.47 3.08 2.03
CA PHE A 100 23.15 3.54 3.38
C PHE A 100 22.34 2.51 4.16
N GLU A 101 21.35 1.85 3.53
CA GLU A 101 20.57 0.77 4.15
C GLU A 101 21.45 -0.43 4.52
N LYS A 102 22.39 -0.82 3.65
CA LYS A 102 23.37 -1.87 3.95
C LYS A 102 24.21 -1.52 5.18
N LEU A 103 24.71 -0.28 5.26
CA LEU A 103 25.48 0.18 6.41
C LEU A 103 24.63 0.25 7.68
N ALA A 104 23.39 0.74 7.59
CA ALA A 104 22.46 0.79 8.71
C ALA A 104 22.24 -0.61 9.32
N TYR A 105 22.09 -1.63 8.46
CA TYR A 105 22.01 -3.02 8.88
C TYR A 105 23.32 -3.52 9.52
N GLN A 106 24.47 -3.31 8.87
CA GLN A 106 25.79 -3.74 9.34
C GLN A 106 26.18 -3.13 10.70
N TYR A 107 25.83 -1.87 10.92
CA TYR A 107 26.18 -1.12 12.14
C TYR A 107 25.05 -1.06 13.16
N HIS A 108 23.93 -1.76 12.91
CA HIS A 108 22.76 -1.80 13.79
C HIS A 108 22.28 -0.41 14.22
N THR A 109 22.18 0.51 13.27
CA THR A 109 21.73 1.89 13.53
C THR A 109 20.61 2.30 12.60
N GLU A 110 19.65 3.04 13.15
CA GLU A 110 18.57 3.66 12.39
C GLU A 110 18.89 5.10 11.99
N THR A 111 20.07 5.60 12.33
CA THR A 111 20.43 7.02 12.17
C THR A 111 21.42 7.22 11.02
N ILE A 112 20.89 7.61 9.86
CA ILE A 112 21.66 8.09 8.71
C ILE A 112 21.46 9.60 8.60
N VAL A 113 22.55 10.36 8.47
CA VAL A 113 22.50 11.82 8.43
C VAL A 113 23.08 12.32 7.11
N VAL A 114 22.36 13.24 6.47
CA VAL A 114 22.76 13.84 5.19
C VAL A 114 22.69 15.35 5.27
N ALA A 115 23.60 16.04 4.58
CA ALA A 115 23.79 17.48 4.69
C ALA A 115 22.87 18.32 3.76
N HIS A 116 21.65 17.85 3.49
CA HIS A 116 20.73 18.64 2.66
C HIS A 116 20.33 19.93 3.39
N HIS A 117 20.39 21.05 2.69
CA HIS A 117 20.22 22.38 3.26
C HIS A 117 18.98 23.12 2.70
N ALA A 118 18.75 24.36 3.18
CA ALA A 118 17.58 25.16 2.80
C ALA A 118 17.53 25.47 1.29
N ASP A 119 18.66 25.75 0.65
CA ASP A 119 18.67 25.97 -0.81
C ASP A 119 18.34 24.67 -1.58
N ASP A 120 18.80 23.48 -1.13
CA ASP A 120 18.42 22.19 -1.75
C ASP A 120 16.92 21.92 -1.64
N GLN A 121 16.30 22.37 -0.55
CA GLN A 121 14.87 22.28 -0.34
C GLN A 121 14.13 23.12 -1.37
N ALA A 122 14.52 24.39 -1.55
CA ALA A 122 13.93 25.28 -2.54
C ALA A 122 14.10 24.73 -3.97
N GLU A 123 15.29 24.25 -4.33
CA GLU A 123 15.54 23.56 -5.61
C GLU A 123 14.57 22.39 -5.82
N THR A 124 14.36 21.58 -4.77
CA THR A 124 13.47 20.41 -4.82
C THR A 124 12.02 20.83 -5.02
N VAL A 125 11.56 21.87 -4.32
CA VAL A 125 10.20 22.38 -4.42
C VAL A 125 9.94 22.93 -5.82
N LEU A 126 10.83 23.77 -6.35
CA LEU A 126 10.71 24.35 -7.68
C LEU A 126 10.76 23.29 -8.79
N LEU A 127 11.68 22.32 -8.68
CA LEU A 127 11.79 21.24 -9.66
C LEU A 127 10.52 20.38 -9.69
N LYS A 128 9.93 20.09 -8.53
CA LYS A 128 8.65 19.36 -8.45
C LYS A 128 7.48 20.19 -8.97
N LEU A 129 7.48 21.50 -8.74
CA LEU A 129 6.46 22.41 -9.25
C LEU A 129 6.44 22.41 -10.79
N VAL A 130 7.60 22.57 -11.44
CA VAL A 130 7.70 22.59 -12.90
C VAL A 130 7.42 21.23 -13.54
N ARG A 131 7.74 20.12 -12.86
CA ARG A 131 7.39 18.77 -13.33
C ARG A 131 5.89 18.45 -13.22
N GLY A 132 5.13 19.28 -12.49
CA GLY A 132 3.75 19.01 -12.14
C GLY A 132 3.61 17.84 -11.14
N GLY A 133 2.39 17.62 -10.65
CA GLY A 133 2.11 16.53 -9.72
C GLY A 133 1.05 16.87 -8.67
N GLN A 134 1.07 16.14 -7.56
CA GLN A 134 0.17 16.37 -6.44
C GLN A 134 0.73 17.44 -5.50
N VAL A 135 -0.12 18.28 -4.92
CA VAL A 135 0.28 19.32 -3.94
C VAL A 135 1.10 18.74 -2.79
N SER A 136 0.76 17.53 -2.33
CA SER A 136 1.51 16.84 -1.28
C SER A 136 2.98 16.56 -1.65
N GLN A 137 3.30 16.51 -2.95
CA GLN A 137 4.68 16.35 -3.40
C GLN A 137 5.47 17.66 -3.30
N LEU A 138 4.81 18.82 -3.35
CA LEU A 138 5.44 20.14 -3.23
C LEU A 138 5.93 20.47 -1.81
N ALA A 139 5.64 19.61 -0.84
CA ALA A 139 6.12 19.72 0.54
C ALA A 139 7.66 19.54 0.69
N GLY A 140 8.40 19.42 -0.42
CA GLY A 140 9.86 19.32 -0.42
C GLY A 140 10.38 17.99 0.12
N MET A 141 11.45 18.04 0.91
CA MET A 141 12.02 16.94 1.69
C MET A 141 11.60 17.06 3.16
N ASP A 142 11.40 15.91 3.82
CA ASP A 142 11.20 15.85 5.27
C ASP A 142 12.52 15.94 6.03
N SER A 143 12.50 16.58 7.21
CA SER A 143 13.65 16.64 8.11
C SER A 143 14.05 15.26 8.62
N GLN A 144 13.08 14.37 8.82
CA GLN A 144 13.28 12.97 9.13
C GLN A 144 12.33 12.11 8.30
N ASN A 145 12.88 11.10 7.62
CA ASN A 145 12.08 10.11 6.93
C ASN A 145 12.75 8.75 7.02
N SER A 146 12.04 7.77 7.59
CA SER A 146 12.55 6.42 7.84
C SER A 146 13.85 6.51 8.65
N HIS A 147 15.00 6.18 8.05
CA HIS A 147 16.31 6.24 8.70
C HIS A 147 17.13 7.50 8.38
N ILE A 148 16.62 8.43 7.56
CA ILE A 148 17.39 9.59 7.11
C ILE A 148 16.97 10.85 7.85
N THR A 149 17.95 11.48 8.49
CA THR A 149 17.85 12.77 9.17
C THR A 149 18.59 13.85 8.37
N ARG A 150 17.94 15.01 8.17
CA ARG A 150 18.43 16.17 7.42
C ARG A 150 18.44 17.40 8.32
N PRO A 151 19.42 17.52 9.24
CA PRO A 151 19.40 18.57 10.25
C PRO A 151 19.54 19.98 9.66
N PHE A 152 20.09 20.09 8.46
CA PHE A 152 20.40 21.38 7.82
C PHE A 152 19.29 21.95 6.94
N LEU A 153 18.11 21.32 6.82
CA LEU A 153 17.04 21.81 5.92
C LEU A 153 16.56 23.25 6.18
N CYS A 154 16.83 23.81 7.36
CA CYS A 154 16.50 25.20 7.71
C CYS A 154 17.72 26.13 7.78
N ILE A 155 18.88 25.64 7.34
CA ILE A 155 20.16 26.33 7.32
C ILE A 155 20.51 26.59 5.87
N THR A 156 20.86 27.83 5.55
CA THR A 156 21.22 28.23 4.17
C THR A 156 22.63 27.77 3.83
N LYS A 157 22.92 27.65 2.54
CA LYS A 157 24.27 27.34 2.07
C LYS A 157 25.30 28.39 2.51
N GLN A 158 24.89 29.65 2.59
CA GLN A 158 25.74 30.75 3.06
C GLN A 158 26.12 30.57 4.54
N GLU A 159 25.16 30.19 5.39
CA GLU A 159 25.43 29.91 6.81
C GLU A 159 26.40 28.72 6.98
N LEU A 160 26.29 27.68 6.15
CA LEU A 160 27.22 26.54 6.16
C LEU A 160 28.64 26.96 5.74
N ARG A 161 28.77 27.81 4.71
CA ARG A 161 30.07 28.35 4.30
C ARG A 161 30.71 29.21 5.38
N HIS A 162 29.94 30.07 6.02
CA HIS A 162 30.44 30.89 7.12
C HIS A 162 30.92 30.03 8.29
N TYR A 163 30.14 29.02 8.69
CA TYR A 163 30.58 28.04 9.70
C TYR A 163 31.91 27.37 9.32
N ALA A 164 32.04 26.94 8.06
CA ALA A 164 33.26 26.29 7.59
C ALA A 164 34.47 27.23 7.67
N GLN A 165 34.30 28.51 7.35
CA GLN A 165 35.34 29.53 7.44
C GLN A 165 35.72 29.82 8.89
N ASP A 166 34.72 30.02 9.77
CA ASP A 166 34.94 30.33 11.19
C ASP A 166 35.66 29.20 11.95
N ASN A 167 35.53 27.95 11.47
CA ASN A 167 36.17 26.77 12.04
C ASN A 167 37.37 26.29 11.21
N GLU A 168 37.83 27.10 10.24
CA GLU A 168 39.00 26.80 9.40
C GLU A 168 38.95 25.41 8.74
N LEU A 169 37.76 25.00 8.31
CA LEU A 169 37.54 23.71 7.67
C LEU A 169 38.04 23.74 6.23
N THR A 170 38.65 22.65 5.80
CA THR A 170 38.97 22.43 4.38
C THR A 170 37.88 21.57 3.74
N TRP A 171 37.55 21.85 2.50
CA TRP A 171 36.59 21.07 1.70
C TRP A 171 37.02 21.08 0.23
N ARG A 172 36.39 20.23 -0.56
CA ARG A 172 36.57 20.19 -2.02
C ARG A 172 35.39 20.82 -2.73
N ASP A 173 35.69 21.61 -3.76
CA ASP A 173 34.67 22.18 -4.65
C ASP A 173 34.60 21.37 -5.94
N ASP A 174 33.40 20.93 -6.27
CA ASP A 174 33.13 20.17 -7.47
C ASP A 174 32.77 21.12 -8.62
N LYS A 175 33.63 21.14 -9.64
CA LYS A 175 33.51 22.02 -10.82
C LYS A 175 32.21 21.81 -11.60
N THR A 176 31.64 20.60 -11.60
CA THR A 176 30.38 20.33 -12.31
C THR A 176 29.19 21.03 -11.67
N ASN A 177 29.27 21.42 -10.39
CA ASN A 177 28.23 22.23 -9.75
C ASN A 177 28.14 23.65 -10.33
N ALA A 178 29.21 24.14 -10.96
CA ALA A 178 29.21 25.45 -11.61
C ALA A 178 28.53 25.42 -13.00
N ASP A 179 28.45 24.25 -13.64
CA ASP A 179 27.80 24.09 -14.94
C ASP A 179 26.27 24.05 -14.78
N PRO A 180 25.52 25.07 -15.26
CA PRO A 180 24.07 25.12 -15.17
C PRO A 180 23.37 24.05 -16.04
N LEU A 181 24.01 23.56 -17.10
CA LEU A 181 23.42 22.62 -18.05
C LEU A 181 23.66 21.16 -17.66
N TYR A 182 24.54 20.90 -16.69
CA TYR A 182 24.88 19.55 -16.25
C TYR A 182 23.67 18.79 -15.68
N THR A 183 22.82 19.45 -14.89
CA THR A 183 21.55 18.89 -14.43
C THR A 183 20.45 19.96 -14.33
N PRO A 184 19.16 19.59 -14.40
CA PRO A 184 18.07 20.52 -14.12
C PRO A 184 18.20 21.19 -12.75
N ARG A 185 18.78 20.50 -11.77
CA ARG A 185 18.98 21.03 -10.41
C ARG A 185 20.05 22.12 -10.38
N ASN A 186 21.15 21.93 -11.11
CA ASN A 186 22.18 22.96 -11.29
C ASN A 186 21.60 24.19 -12.01
N PHE A 187 20.72 23.99 -12.99
CA PHE A 187 20.03 25.11 -13.65
C PHE A 187 19.20 25.93 -12.65
N PHE A 188 18.42 25.28 -11.79
CA PHE A 188 17.68 26.00 -10.74
C PHE A 188 18.62 26.73 -9.78
N ARG A 189 19.71 26.09 -9.35
CA ARG A 189 20.70 26.66 -8.43
C ARG A 189 21.43 27.87 -9.01
N ASN A 190 21.89 27.77 -10.25
CA ASN A 190 22.82 28.72 -10.86
C ASN A 190 22.12 29.82 -11.66
N GLN A 191 20.89 29.58 -12.15
CA GLN A 191 20.16 30.53 -13.00
C GLN A 191 18.86 31.00 -12.36
N ILE A 192 18.00 30.08 -11.90
CA ILE A 192 16.64 30.47 -11.46
C ILE A 192 16.61 31.08 -10.06
N ILE A 193 17.22 30.43 -9.06
CA ILE A 193 17.21 30.92 -7.67
C ILE A 193 17.89 32.28 -7.53
N PRO A 194 19.03 32.58 -8.20
CA PRO A 194 19.61 33.90 -8.20
C PRO A 194 18.66 34.98 -8.72
N GLU A 195 17.97 34.74 -9.84
CA GLU A 195 16.97 35.66 -10.39
C GLU A 195 15.76 35.84 -9.44
N LEU A 196 15.32 34.79 -8.77
CA LEU A 196 14.28 34.93 -7.73
C LEU A 196 14.76 35.79 -6.55
N LYS A 197 16.05 35.69 -6.19
CA LYS A 197 16.67 36.49 -5.13
C LYS A 197 16.81 37.98 -5.52
N THR A 198 16.91 38.31 -6.81
CA THR A 198 16.90 39.72 -7.26
C THR A 198 15.52 40.36 -7.09
N ILE A 199 14.45 39.58 -7.29
CA ILE A 199 13.07 40.01 -7.02
C ILE A 199 12.83 40.13 -5.50
N ASN A 200 13.25 39.12 -4.74
CA ASN A 200 13.14 39.12 -3.28
C ASN A 200 14.29 38.34 -2.64
N PRO A 201 15.18 38.98 -1.87
CA PRO A 201 16.28 38.31 -1.19
C PRO A 201 15.86 37.13 -0.29
N GLN A 202 14.62 37.15 0.21
CA GLN A 202 14.04 36.11 1.06
C GLN A 202 13.35 34.98 0.27
N ALA A 203 13.45 34.94 -1.06
CA ALA A 203 12.76 33.96 -1.90
C ALA A 203 12.95 32.51 -1.44
N VAL A 204 14.17 32.10 -1.11
CA VAL A 204 14.45 30.74 -0.61
C VAL A 204 13.75 30.46 0.72
N ALA A 205 13.72 31.44 1.63
CA ALA A 205 13.03 31.29 2.91
C ALA A 205 11.51 31.13 2.68
N HIS A 206 10.90 31.99 1.87
CA HIS A 206 9.46 31.92 1.56
C HIS A 206 9.06 30.61 0.85
N ILE A 207 9.88 30.11 -0.08
CA ILE A 207 9.64 28.81 -0.74
C ILE A 207 9.65 27.68 0.30
N ASN A 208 10.60 27.70 1.23
CA ASN A 208 10.72 26.69 2.27
C ASN A 208 9.58 26.78 3.29
N ASP A 209 9.16 27.99 3.66
CA ASP A 209 8.01 28.23 4.54
C ASP A 209 6.71 27.73 3.90
N PHE A 210 6.53 27.95 2.60
CA PHE A 210 5.38 27.42 1.86
C PHE A 210 5.40 25.88 1.81
N ALA A 211 6.57 25.27 1.56
CA ALA A 211 6.72 23.82 1.63
C ALA A 211 6.38 23.27 3.03
N LYS A 212 6.77 23.98 4.10
CA LYS A 212 6.44 23.63 5.48
C LYS A 212 4.94 23.73 5.76
N GLN A 213 4.27 24.78 5.29
CA GLN A 213 2.80 24.89 5.40
C GLN A 213 2.09 23.71 4.72
N ILE A 214 2.55 23.29 3.54
CA ILE A 214 2.01 22.10 2.85
C ILE A 214 2.26 20.83 3.68
N GLN A 215 3.45 20.66 4.26
CA GLN A 215 3.76 19.53 5.16
C GLN A 215 2.80 19.49 6.36
N ASP A 216 2.55 20.63 6.99
CA ASP A 216 1.66 20.72 8.16
C ASP A 216 0.20 20.41 7.79
N GLN A 217 -0.27 20.90 6.65
CA GLN A 217 -1.59 20.55 6.12
C GLN A 217 -1.70 19.05 5.80
N ASN A 218 -0.67 18.46 5.18
CA ASN A 218 -0.65 17.01 4.91
C ASN A 218 -0.67 16.18 6.19
N ALA A 219 -0.01 16.65 7.26
CA ALA A 219 -0.03 15.98 8.56
C ALA A 219 -1.44 15.98 9.16
N LEU A 220 -2.17 17.11 9.08
CA LEU A 220 -3.57 17.20 9.51
C LEU A 220 -4.49 16.29 8.69
N ILE A 221 -4.34 16.29 7.36
CA ILE A 221 -5.08 15.37 6.45
C ILE A 221 -4.80 13.91 6.83
N THR A 222 -3.54 13.58 7.10
CA THR A 222 -3.13 12.22 7.49
C THR A 222 -3.75 11.81 8.83
N ALA A 223 -3.71 12.69 9.83
CA ALA A 223 -4.31 12.42 11.14
C ALA A 223 -5.83 12.18 11.04
N GLN A 224 -6.52 13.01 10.26
CA GLN A 224 -7.97 12.86 10.08
C GLN A 224 -8.32 11.60 9.28
N THR A 225 -7.56 11.28 8.23
CA THR A 225 -7.79 10.05 7.43
C THR A 225 -7.49 8.79 8.23
N ASP A 226 -6.52 8.81 9.15
CA ASP A 226 -6.26 7.68 10.05
C ASP A 226 -7.46 7.33 10.93
N ILE A 227 -8.25 8.31 11.36
CA ILE A 227 -9.50 8.09 12.10
C ILE A 227 -10.53 7.40 11.19
N TYR A 228 -10.74 7.90 9.97
CA TYR A 228 -11.72 7.32 9.05
C TYR A 228 -11.34 5.91 8.57
N VAL A 229 -10.04 5.62 8.43
CA VAL A 229 -9.56 4.29 8.04
C VAL A 229 -10.00 3.19 9.01
N GLN A 230 -10.17 3.49 10.30
CA GLN A 230 -10.59 2.50 11.30
C GLN A 230 -11.98 1.90 11.01
N GLN A 231 -12.86 2.67 10.34
CA GLN A 231 -14.24 2.28 10.05
C GLN A 231 -14.52 2.03 8.56
N ILE A 232 -13.59 2.36 7.66
CA ILE A 232 -13.83 2.33 6.20
C ILE A 232 -14.26 0.94 5.70
N GLU A 233 -13.74 -0.15 6.28
CA GLU A 233 -14.05 -1.51 5.83
C GLU A 233 -15.54 -1.86 5.97
N ASN A 234 -16.22 -1.33 6.98
CA ASN A 234 -17.63 -1.66 7.28
C ASN A 234 -18.60 -0.48 7.08
N HIS A 235 -18.11 0.75 7.18
CA HIS A 235 -18.93 1.96 7.25
C HIS A 235 -18.37 3.09 6.38
N TRP A 236 -17.82 2.80 5.19
CA TRP A 236 -17.29 3.85 4.31
C TRP A 236 -18.31 4.94 3.94
N GLN A 237 -19.62 4.66 4.04
CA GLN A 237 -20.69 5.64 3.78
C GLN A 237 -20.77 6.76 4.82
N SER A 238 -20.22 6.56 6.03
CA SER A 238 -20.18 7.60 7.06
C SER A 238 -19.08 8.65 6.79
N ILE A 239 -18.14 8.34 5.90
CA ILE A 239 -17.01 9.21 5.58
C ILE A 239 -17.51 10.34 4.67
N PRO A 240 -17.28 11.62 5.04
CA PRO A 240 -17.71 12.73 4.20
C PRO A 240 -17.06 12.65 2.80
N PRO A 241 -17.77 13.02 1.71
CA PRO A 241 -17.28 12.85 0.34
C PRO A 241 -15.90 13.50 0.07
N ILE A 242 -15.62 14.64 0.69
CA ILE A 242 -14.33 15.33 0.58
C ILE A 242 -13.15 14.50 1.15
N TRP A 243 -13.42 13.64 2.12
CA TRP A 243 -12.43 12.78 2.78
C TRP A 243 -12.31 11.40 2.14
N LEU A 244 -13.31 10.98 1.35
CA LEU A 244 -13.39 9.60 0.86
C LEU A 244 -12.16 9.20 0.04
N GLU A 245 -11.73 10.05 -0.90
CA GLU A 245 -10.57 9.75 -1.75
C GLU A 245 -9.28 9.61 -0.93
N GLN A 246 -9.01 10.56 -0.04
CA GLN A 246 -7.81 10.55 0.81
C GLN A 246 -7.85 9.38 1.79
N THR A 247 -9.02 9.02 2.30
CA THR A 247 -9.18 7.86 3.18
C THR A 247 -8.95 6.55 2.42
N ILE A 248 -9.42 6.41 1.17
CA ILE A 248 -9.12 5.24 0.33
C ILE A 248 -7.60 5.12 0.12
N LYS A 249 -6.94 6.22 -0.24
CA LYS A 249 -5.47 6.24 -0.41
C LYS A 249 -4.77 5.79 0.87
N ARG A 250 -5.15 6.35 2.02
CA ARG A 250 -4.58 6.01 3.33
C ARG A 250 -4.85 4.56 3.74
N PHE A 251 -6.06 4.05 3.49
CA PHE A 251 -6.45 2.66 3.74
C PHE A 251 -5.55 1.67 2.98
N ILE A 252 -5.34 1.93 1.68
CA ILE A 252 -4.47 1.10 0.82
C ILE A 252 -3.02 1.13 1.33
N GLN A 253 -2.52 2.31 1.71
CA GLN A 253 -1.17 2.48 2.26
C GLN A 253 -0.99 1.77 3.61
N LYS A 254 -1.97 1.84 4.52
CA LYS A 254 -1.95 1.14 5.82
C LYS A 254 -1.93 -0.39 5.67
N LYS A 255 -2.40 -0.91 4.53
CA LYS A 255 -2.32 -2.34 4.17
C LYS A 255 -1.02 -2.70 3.44
N GLY A 256 -0.03 -1.80 3.42
CA GLY A 256 1.31 -2.03 2.86
C GLY A 256 1.43 -1.80 1.36
N ILE A 257 0.44 -1.17 0.71
CA ILE A 257 0.44 -0.93 -0.73
C ILE A 257 0.67 0.55 -0.99
N TYR A 258 1.88 0.89 -1.41
CA TYR A 258 2.29 2.29 -1.60
C TYR A 258 2.24 2.74 -3.07
N GLN A 259 2.18 1.80 -4.01
CA GLN A 259 2.18 2.08 -5.45
C GLN A 259 0.79 1.83 -6.04
N PHE A 260 0.11 2.91 -6.41
CA PHE A 260 -1.16 2.90 -7.14
C PHE A 260 -1.33 4.19 -7.95
N LYS A 261 -2.09 4.12 -9.04
CA LYS A 261 -2.36 5.24 -9.94
C LYS A 261 -3.61 6.00 -9.49
N GLN A 262 -3.65 7.31 -9.76
CA GLN A 262 -4.81 8.14 -9.47
C GLN A 262 -6.10 7.62 -10.13
N VAL A 263 -6.00 7.09 -11.35
CA VAL A 263 -7.12 6.46 -12.07
C VAL A 263 -7.74 5.30 -11.29
N GLN A 264 -6.93 4.48 -10.60
CA GLN A 264 -7.44 3.36 -9.79
C GLN A 264 -8.22 3.86 -8.58
N ILE A 265 -7.77 4.96 -7.96
CA ILE A 265 -8.48 5.59 -6.85
C ILE A 265 -9.81 6.17 -7.32
N SER A 266 -9.83 6.86 -8.47
CA SER A 266 -11.08 7.36 -9.08
C SER A 266 -12.06 6.23 -9.40
N GLN A 267 -11.57 5.09 -9.91
CA GLN A 267 -12.40 3.90 -10.16
C GLN A 267 -12.99 3.33 -8.87
N ILE A 268 -12.22 3.26 -7.78
CA ILE A 268 -12.72 2.82 -6.47
C ILE A 268 -13.79 3.77 -5.98
N ARG A 269 -13.54 5.08 -6.00
CA ARG A 269 -14.52 6.09 -5.60
C ARG A 269 -15.83 5.93 -6.37
N HIS A 270 -15.75 5.83 -7.70
CA HIS A 270 -16.93 5.64 -8.55
C HIS A 270 -17.64 4.30 -8.28
N LEU A 271 -16.90 3.23 -7.95
CA LEU A 271 -17.49 1.95 -7.55
C LEU A 271 -18.26 2.08 -6.22
N LEU A 272 -17.71 2.81 -5.25
CA LEU A 272 -18.37 3.04 -3.96
C LEU A 272 -19.65 3.87 -4.14
N GLU A 273 -19.56 5.01 -4.82
CA GLU A 273 -20.69 5.94 -5.04
C GLU A 273 -21.81 5.36 -5.92
N ASN A 274 -21.50 4.37 -6.79
CA ASN A 274 -22.51 3.75 -7.65
C ASN A 274 -23.46 2.82 -6.86
N LYS A 275 -24.68 3.31 -6.59
CA LYS A 275 -25.76 2.58 -5.90
C LYS A 275 -26.29 1.38 -6.69
N GLN A 276 -26.17 1.36 -8.02
CA GLN A 276 -26.62 0.26 -8.87
C GLN A 276 -25.65 -0.92 -8.89
N LYS A 277 -24.40 -0.71 -8.42
CA LYS A 277 -23.37 -1.75 -8.32
C LYS A 277 -23.06 -2.05 -6.84
N PRO A 278 -23.89 -2.86 -6.16
CA PRO A 278 -23.65 -3.23 -4.77
C PRO A 278 -22.40 -4.10 -4.62
N ILE A 279 -22.02 -4.85 -5.65
CA ILE A 279 -20.82 -5.69 -5.66
C ILE A 279 -19.92 -5.25 -6.82
N GLY A 280 -18.62 -5.19 -6.60
CA GLY A 280 -17.65 -4.95 -7.67
C GLY A 280 -16.21 -4.99 -7.18
N THR A 281 -15.28 -4.93 -8.13
CA THR A 281 -13.84 -5.00 -7.83
C THR A 281 -13.04 -4.02 -8.68
N VAL A 282 -11.94 -3.51 -8.13
CA VAL A 282 -10.93 -2.73 -8.86
C VAL A 282 -9.56 -3.38 -8.66
N GLN A 283 -8.82 -3.58 -9.75
CA GLN A 283 -7.47 -4.15 -9.69
C GLN A 283 -6.45 -3.10 -9.26
N LEU A 284 -5.69 -3.37 -8.17
CA LEU A 284 -4.63 -2.48 -7.71
C LEU A 284 -3.24 -2.90 -8.24
N SER A 285 -2.92 -4.18 -8.17
CA SER A 285 -1.67 -4.78 -8.69
C SER A 285 -1.94 -6.20 -9.18
N LYS A 286 -0.97 -6.94 -9.76
CA LYS A 286 -1.19 -8.32 -10.25
C LYS A 286 -1.90 -9.23 -9.23
N ASN A 287 -1.59 -9.06 -7.95
CA ASN A 287 -2.06 -9.96 -6.89
C ASN A 287 -3.10 -9.33 -5.95
N ILE A 288 -3.40 -8.04 -6.07
CA ILE A 288 -4.26 -7.35 -5.10
C ILE A 288 -5.45 -6.69 -5.79
N LYS A 289 -6.64 -6.96 -5.25
CA LYS A 289 -7.92 -6.37 -5.68
C LYS A 289 -8.57 -5.63 -4.51
N PHE A 290 -9.09 -4.45 -4.80
CA PHE A 290 -10.10 -3.81 -3.98
C PHE A 290 -11.45 -4.44 -4.29
N VAL A 291 -12.20 -4.84 -3.27
CA VAL A 291 -13.49 -5.51 -3.38
C VAL A 291 -14.53 -4.73 -2.61
N LYS A 292 -15.67 -4.43 -3.25
CA LYS A 292 -16.89 -3.91 -2.62
C LYS A 292 -17.91 -5.04 -2.58
N ASN A 293 -18.48 -5.30 -1.41
CA ASN A 293 -19.59 -6.21 -1.21
C ASN A 293 -20.66 -5.53 -0.35
N TYR A 294 -21.70 -5.04 -1.03
CA TYR A 294 -22.73 -4.17 -0.47
C TYR A 294 -22.15 -2.97 0.28
N GLN A 295 -22.14 -3.04 1.61
CA GLN A 295 -21.66 -1.98 2.49
C GLN A 295 -20.23 -2.21 2.95
N GLN A 296 -19.68 -3.40 2.74
CA GLN A 296 -18.34 -3.76 3.16
C GLN A 296 -17.34 -3.60 2.01
N ILE A 297 -16.11 -3.24 2.37
CA ILE A 297 -14.98 -3.21 1.44
C ILE A 297 -13.82 -3.99 2.02
N ALA A 298 -12.97 -4.54 1.14
CA ALA A 298 -11.76 -5.26 1.56
C ALA A 298 -10.69 -5.19 0.47
N LEU A 299 -9.43 -5.39 0.88
CA LEU A 299 -8.33 -5.70 -0.04
C LEU A 299 -8.08 -7.21 0.00
N LYS A 300 -8.28 -7.90 -1.14
CA LYS A 300 -8.02 -9.34 -1.26
C LYS A 300 -6.71 -9.58 -2.01
N ASN A 301 -5.84 -10.41 -1.43
CA ASN A 301 -4.64 -10.91 -2.10
C ASN A 301 -4.92 -12.27 -2.76
N MET A 302 -4.85 -12.32 -4.08
CA MET A 302 -5.19 -13.49 -4.89
C MET A 302 -4.19 -14.65 -4.78
N THR A 303 -2.95 -14.40 -4.32
CA THR A 303 -1.97 -15.50 -4.11
C THR A 303 -2.34 -16.42 -2.95
N LYS A 304 -3.20 -15.97 -2.01
CA LYS A 304 -3.71 -16.80 -0.91
C LYS A 304 -5.05 -17.48 -1.24
N VAL A 305 -5.69 -17.18 -2.38
CA VAL A 305 -7.02 -17.69 -2.75
C VAL A 305 -6.94 -18.91 -3.68
N THR A 306 -5.76 -19.50 -3.84
CA THR A 306 -5.53 -20.70 -4.69
C THR A 306 -5.89 -22.03 -4.03
N ASN A 307 -6.77 -22.04 -3.02
CA ASN A 307 -7.30 -23.28 -2.48
C ASN A 307 -8.73 -23.53 -2.97
N LYS A 308 -8.78 -24.26 -4.08
CA LYS A 308 -9.85 -25.17 -4.54
C LYS A 308 -11.28 -24.66 -4.35
N ALA A 309 -11.76 -23.86 -5.30
CA ALA A 309 -13.14 -24.06 -5.73
C ALA A 309 -13.20 -25.49 -6.32
N GLN A 310 -13.48 -26.49 -5.49
CA GLN A 310 -13.88 -27.80 -5.98
C GLN A 310 -15.10 -27.53 -6.86
N VAL A 311 -14.95 -27.76 -8.17
CA VAL A 311 -16.10 -27.80 -9.07
C VAL A 311 -16.91 -29.02 -8.62
N LEU A 312 -17.90 -28.80 -7.76
CA LEU A 312 -18.79 -29.85 -7.30
C LEU A 312 -19.47 -30.43 -8.54
N SER A 313 -19.16 -31.69 -8.86
CA SER A 313 -19.80 -32.39 -9.96
C SER A 313 -21.18 -32.85 -9.52
N PRO A 314 -22.18 -32.88 -10.42
CA PRO A 314 -23.50 -33.42 -10.09
C PRO A 314 -23.42 -34.84 -9.52
N VAL A 315 -24.14 -35.11 -8.43
CA VAL A 315 -24.23 -36.44 -7.80
C VAL A 315 -25.66 -36.96 -7.92
N MET A 316 -25.81 -38.17 -8.44
CA MET A 316 -27.11 -38.83 -8.63
C MET A 316 -27.54 -39.59 -7.38
N LEU A 317 -28.51 -39.05 -6.65
CA LEU A 317 -29.13 -39.67 -5.49
C LEU A 317 -29.94 -40.91 -5.88
N LYS A 318 -29.58 -42.04 -5.27
CA LYS A 318 -30.30 -43.31 -5.33
C LYS A 318 -31.20 -43.45 -4.10
N LEU A 319 -32.43 -43.92 -4.32
CA LEU A 319 -33.41 -44.08 -3.25
C LEU A 319 -32.87 -45.03 -2.16
N ASN A 320 -33.01 -44.62 -0.90
CA ASN A 320 -32.55 -45.32 0.30
C ASN A 320 -31.04 -45.56 0.37
N GLN A 321 -30.23 -44.76 -0.32
CA GLN A 321 -28.76 -44.82 -0.24
C GLN A 321 -28.15 -43.48 0.15
N TRP A 322 -27.19 -43.52 1.07
CA TRP A 322 -26.40 -42.36 1.47
C TRP A 322 -25.36 -42.01 0.41
N GLN A 323 -25.23 -40.73 0.09
CA GLN A 323 -24.29 -40.24 -0.90
C GLN A 323 -23.65 -38.92 -0.49
N ASN A 324 -22.36 -38.78 -0.79
CA ASN A 324 -21.59 -37.59 -0.43
C ASN A 324 -21.71 -36.51 -1.50
N PHE A 325 -21.96 -35.29 -1.06
CA PHE A 325 -21.96 -34.10 -1.91
C PHE A 325 -21.50 -32.88 -1.10
N SER A 326 -20.48 -32.18 -1.58
CA SER A 326 -19.83 -31.09 -0.84
C SER A 326 -19.29 -31.59 0.52
N LYS A 327 -19.68 -30.96 1.64
CA LYS A 327 -19.25 -31.31 3.01
C LYS A 327 -20.24 -32.21 3.76
N ASN A 328 -21.32 -32.65 3.11
CA ASN A 328 -22.42 -33.37 3.74
C ASN A 328 -22.68 -34.72 3.03
N THR A 329 -23.24 -35.66 3.78
CA THR A 329 -23.82 -36.90 3.25
C THR A 329 -25.34 -36.74 3.21
N PHE A 330 -25.95 -37.09 2.08
CA PHE A 330 -27.38 -36.96 1.82
C PHE A 330 -28.06 -38.32 1.62
N LEU A 331 -29.31 -38.45 2.05
CA LEU A 331 -30.16 -39.61 1.87
C LEU A 331 -31.49 -39.16 1.29
N TRP A 332 -31.86 -39.72 0.13
CA TRP A 332 -33.21 -39.62 -0.41
C TRP A 332 -34.00 -40.87 -0.02
N THR A 333 -35.16 -40.73 0.63
CA THR A 333 -35.95 -41.86 1.12
C THR A 333 -37.46 -41.56 1.13
N THR A 334 -38.28 -42.60 1.12
CA THR A 334 -39.75 -42.53 1.35
C THR A 334 -40.12 -42.74 2.82
N ILE A 335 -39.16 -43.10 3.67
CA ILE A 335 -39.38 -43.35 5.09
C ILE A 335 -39.00 -42.07 5.84
N ARG A 336 -39.86 -41.64 6.77
CA ARG A 336 -39.57 -40.49 7.62
C ARG A 336 -38.24 -40.72 8.36
N PRO A 337 -37.23 -39.85 8.20
CA PRO A 337 -35.96 -39.99 8.89
C PRO A 337 -36.12 -39.99 10.42
N ALA A 338 -35.21 -40.67 11.12
CA ALA A 338 -35.19 -40.74 12.58
C ALA A 338 -35.04 -39.36 13.23
N GLU A 339 -35.52 -39.22 14.47
CA GLU A 339 -35.37 -38.00 15.26
C GLU A 339 -33.88 -37.61 15.42
N GLY A 340 -33.57 -36.34 15.21
CA GLY A 340 -32.20 -35.80 15.26
C GLY A 340 -31.47 -35.67 13.91
N VAL A 341 -31.97 -36.30 12.84
CA VAL A 341 -31.40 -36.13 11.49
C VAL A 341 -32.02 -34.90 10.79
N LYS A 342 -31.21 -33.97 10.29
CA LYS A 342 -31.71 -32.81 9.53
C LYS A 342 -32.35 -33.28 8.24
N ASN A 343 -33.58 -32.84 7.96
CA ASN A 343 -34.32 -33.27 6.78
C ASN A 343 -35.36 -32.23 6.33
N PHE A 344 -35.84 -32.38 5.09
CA PHE A 344 -37.07 -31.75 4.62
C PHE A 344 -37.87 -32.73 3.76
N SER A 345 -39.19 -32.54 3.68
CA SER A 345 -40.07 -33.33 2.83
C SER A 345 -40.42 -32.59 1.54
N PHE A 346 -40.71 -33.34 0.48
CA PHE A 346 -41.16 -32.83 -0.80
C PHE A 346 -42.00 -33.87 -1.55
N ASP A 347 -42.85 -33.42 -2.46
CA ASP A 347 -43.72 -34.28 -3.26
C ASP A 347 -43.27 -34.28 -4.73
N LEU A 348 -43.35 -35.45 -5.36
CA LEU A 348 -43.08 -35.61 -6.80
C LEU A 348 -44.38 -35.98 -7.50
N HIS A 349 -44.77 -35.20 -8.51
CA HIS A 349 -45.98 -35.45 -9.31
C HIS A 349 -45.90 -36.76 -10.13
N GLN A 350 -44.69 -37.22 -10.45
CA GLN A 350 -44.43 -38.49 -11.13
C GLN A 350 -43.25 -39.20 -10.46
N MET A 351 -43.30 -40.54 -10.38
CA MET A 351 -42.17 -41.37 -9.95
C MET A 351 -40.97 -41.11 -10.86
N THR A 352 -39.92 -40.49 -10.32
CA THR A 352 -38.65 -40.32 -11.04
C THR A 352 -37.65 -41.36 -10.54
N SER A 353 -36.84 -41.92 -11.45
CA SER A 353 -35.86 -42.97 -11.12
C SER A 353 -34.56 -42.43 -10.52
N SER A 354 -34.36 -41.10 -10.51
CA SER A 354 -33.12 -40.47 -10.06
C SER A 354 -33.33 -39.00 -9.71
N LEU A 355 -32.79 -38.57 -8.57
CA LEU A 355 -32.63 -37.15 -8.24
C LEU A 355 -31.15 -36.77 -8.30
N TYR A 356 -30.87 -35.48 -8.47
CA TYR A 356 -29.49 -35.00 -8.55
C TYR A 356 -29.24 -33.85 -7.58
N LEU A 357 -28.07 -33.86 -6.95
CA LEU A 357 -27.50 -32.71 -6.27
C LEU A 357 -26.46 -32.07 -7.19
N ARG A 358 -26.58 -30.78 -7.44
CA ARG A 358 -25.61 -30.04 -8.28
C ARG A 358 -25.48 -28.57 -7.89
N PRO A 359 -24.40 -27.89 -8.32
CA PRO A 359 -24.32 -26.43 -8.23
C PRO A 359 -25.48 -25.74 -8.96
N VAL A 360 -25.80 -24.54 -8.51
CA VAL A 360 -26.81 -23.67 -9.15
C VAL A 360 -26.36 -23.23 -10.55
N LYS A 361 -27.24 -23.38 -11.54
CA LYS A 361 -27.11 -22.86 -12.90
C LYS A 361 -27.78 -21.49 -13.01
N THR A 362 -27.39 -20.71 -14.02
CA THR A 362 -27.96 -19.38 -14.29
C THR A 362 -29.44 -19.39 -14.67
N SER A 363 -29.92 -20.51 -15.23
CA SER A 363 -31.32 -20.72 -15.64
C SER A 363 -32.25 -21.10 -14.49
N ASP A 364 -31.71 -21.53 -13.34
CA ASP A 364 -32.50 -22.11 -12.24
C ASP A 364 -33.49 -21.10 -11.64
N LYS A 365 -34.69 -21.59 -11.35
CA LYS A 365 -35.80 -20.84 -10.75
C LYS A 365 -36.46 -21.64 -9.63
N ILE A 366 -37.10 -20.94 -8.72
CA ILE A 366 -37.93 -21.52 -7.66
C ILE A 366 -39.29 -20.82 -7.65
N ALA A 367 -40.38 -21.55 -7.46
CA ALA A 367 -41.70 -20.96 -7.22
C ALA A 367 -41.76 -20.38 -5.81
N VAL A 368 -42.28 -19.15 -5.72
CA VAL A 368 -42.54 -18.40 -4.49
C VAL A 368 -44.03 -18.02 -4.48
N ILE A 369 -44.52 -17.46 -3.37
CA ILE A 369 -45.94 -17.11 -3.15
C ILE A 369 -46.57 -16.35 -4.34
N HIS A 370 -45.78 -15.54 -5.06
CA HIS A 370 -46.21 -14.78 -6.24
C HIS A 370 -45.34 -15.10 -7.47
N GLY A 371 -45.53 -16.28 -8.05
CA GLY A 371 -44.87 -16.71 -9.30
C GLY A 371 -43.47 -17.31 -9.11
N HIS A 372 -42.64 -17.27 -10.16
CA HIS A 372 -41.29 -17.87 -10.13
C HIS A 372 -40.18 -16.81 -9.99
N LYS A 373 -39.18 -17.09 -9.16
CA LYS A 373 -37.99 -16.24 -8.98
C LYS A 373 -36.74 -17.00 -9.42
N LYS A 374 -35.90 -16.37 -10.26
CA LYS A 374 -34.57 -16.89 -10.61
C LYS A 374 -33.68 -16.96 -9.37
N LEU A 375 -32.92 -18.04 -9.18
CA LEU A 375 -32.02 -18.19 -8.03
C LEU A 375 -30.95 -17.09 -7.99
N ARG A 376 -30.52 -16.57 -9.14
CA ARG A 376 -29.65 -15.37 -9.20
C ARG A 376 -30.29 -14.14 -8.56
N ARG A 377 -31.60 -13.92 -8.75
CA ARG A 377 -32.30 -12.78 -8.13
C ARG A 377 -32.49 -13.02 -6.65
N LEU A 378 -32.83 -14.25 -6.26
CA LEU A 378 -32.90 -14.65 -4.85
C LEU A 378 -31.57 -14.39 -4.12
N ALA A 379 -30.43 -14.74 -4.71
CA ALA A 379 -29.12 -14.47 -4.15
C ALA A 379 -28.80 -12.97 -3.97
N ILE A 380 -29.38 -12.11 -4.81
CA ILE A 380 -29.25 -10.64 -4.69
C ILE A 380 -30.12 -10.13 -3.55
N ASP A 381 -31.38 -10.60 -3.48
CA ASP A 381 -32.35 -10.21 -2.45
C ASP A 381 -31.85 -10.61 -1.05
N GLU A 382 -31.25 -11.80 -0.92
CA GLU A 382 -30.64 -12.35 0.32
C GLU A 382 -29.25 -11.77 0.63
N LYS A 383 -28.74 -10.85 -0.21
CA LYS A 383 -27.43 -10.22 -0.08
C LYS A 383 -26.25 -11.19 0.04
N LEU A 384 -26.27 -12.28 -0.73
CA LEU A 384 -25.20 -13.28 -0.71
C LEU A 384 -23.91 -12.71 -1.33
N THR A 385 -22.79 -12.95 -0.64
CA THR A 385 -21.42 -12.73 -1.10
C THR A 385 -21.09 -13.59 -2.32
N GLN A 386 -19.97 -13.32 -2.99
CA GLN A 386 -19.54 -14.13 -4.13
C GLN A 386 -19.21 -15.58 -3.74
N GLU A 387 -18.59 -15.79 -2.58
CA GLU A 387 -18.25 -17.13 -2.07
C GLU A 387 -19.52 -17.90 -1.71
N GLU A 388 -20.45 -17.29 -0.98
CA GLU A 388 -21.76 -17.91 -0.66
C GLU A 388 -22.54 -18.29 -1.93
N ARG A 389 -22.47 -17.49 -3.00
CA ARG A 389 -23.10 -17.82 -4.29
C ARG A 389 -22.47 -19.03 -4.97
N GLN A 390 -21.17 -19.27 -4.78
CA GLN A 390 -20.47 -20.43 -5.33
C GLN A 390 -20.78 -21.72 -4.55
N GLU A 391 -21.14 -21.59 -3.27
CA GLU A 391 -21.54 -22.73 -2.41
C GLU A 391 -23.01 -23.14 -2.59
N MET A 392 -23.83 -22.32 -3.25
CA MET A 392 -25.24 -22.64 -3.53
C MET A 392 -25.36 -23.90 -4.40
N HIS A 393 -26.19 -24.83 -3.95
CA HIS A 393 -26.50 -26.08 -4.66
C HIS A 393 -27.99 -26.38 -4.58
N VAL A 394 -28.47 -27.19 -5.52
CA VAL A 394 -29.88 -27.54 -5.68
C VAL A 394 -30.07 -29.04 -5.72
N LEU A 395 -31.23 -29.47 -5.22
CA LEU A 395 -31.81 -30.78 -5.49
C LEU A 395 -32.71 -30.64 -6.72
N VAL A 396 -32.51 -31.47 -7.73
CA VAL A 396 -33.26 -31.43 -8.99
C VAL A 396 -33.81 -32.79 -9.41
N THR A 397 -34.88 -32.80 -10.19
CA THR A 397 -35.41 -33.99 -10.86
C THR A 397 -34.50 -34.43 -12.02
N GLY A 398 -34.76 -35.60 -12.62
CA GLY A 398 -34.10 -36.02 -13.85
C GLY A 398 -34.31 -35.08 -15.05
N ASN A 399 -35.37 -34.27 -15.04
CA ASN A 399 -35.66 -33.26 -16.06
C ASN A 399 -35.05 -31.89 -15.74
N ASP A 400 -34.19 -31.81 -14.71
CA ASP A 400 -33.52 -30.59 -14.25
C ASP A 400 -34.46 -29.55 -13.59
N ASP A 401 -35.66 -29.97 -13.15
CA ASP A 401 -36.57 -29.13 -12.37
C ASP A 401 -36.06 -29.00 -10.93
N VAL A 402 -36.00 -27.76 -10.42
CA VAL A 402 -35.49 -27.48 -9.08
C VAL A 402 -36.51 -27.82 -8.01
N ILE A 403 -36.21 -28.84 -7.20
CA ILE A 403 -37.03 -29.27 -6.06
C ILE A 403 -36.73 -28.38 -4.85
N ALA A 404 -35.45 -28.13 -4.57
CA ALA A 404 -35.03 -27.30 -3.45
C ALA A 404 -33.67 -26.67 -3.70
N VAL A 405 -33.41 -25.54 -3.04
CA VAL A 405 -32.10 -24.85 -3.05
C VAL A 405 -31.54 -24.75 -1.63
N ASN A 406 -30.24 -25.03 -1.48
CA ASN A 406 -29.51 -24.77 -0.24
C ASN A 406 -28.84 -23.39 -0.27
N ILE A 407 -29.13 -22.58 0.75
CA ILE A 407 -28.56 -21.24 0.94
C ILE A 407 -28.14 -21.14 2.42
N ARG A 408 -26.87 -20.82 2.71
CA ARG A 408 -26.35 -20.71 4.10
C ARG A 408 -26.70 -21.91 4.98
N HIS A 409 -26.56 -23.12 4.44
CA HIS A 409 -26.89 -24.38 5.11
C HIS A 409 -28.38 -24.61 5.43
N GLN A 410 -29.28 -23.77 4.89
CA GLN A 410 -30.73 -23.95 4.98
C GLN A 410 -31.31 -24.34 3.63
N TRP A 411 -32.17 -25.36 3.62
CA TRP A 411 -32.88 -25.79 2.42
C TRP A 411 -34.21 -25.04 2.29
N ARG A 412 -34.48 -24.51 1.10
CA ARG A 412 -35.78 -23.94 0.73
C ARG A 412 -36.40 -24.79 -0.36
N VAL A 413 -37.56 -25.38 -0.06
CA VAL A 413 -38.32 -26.22 -1.00
C VAL A 413 -39.07 -25.32 -1.99
N ASN A 414 -39.09 -25.74 -3.25
CA ASN A 414 -39.84 -25.09 -4.30
C ASN A 414 -41.34 -25.27 -4.06
N GLY A 415 -42.12 -24.19 -4.17
CA GLY A 415 -43.58 -24.21 -4.02
C GLY A 415 -44.29 -25.30 -4.82
N ASP A 416 -43.78 -25.62 -6.00
CA ASP A 416 -44.34 -26.66 -6.88
C ASP A 416 -44.21 -28.10 -6.31
N PHE A 417 -43.35 -28.28 -5.30
CA PHE A 417 -42.96 -29.56 -4.70
C PHE A 417 -43.24 -29.63 -3.18
N VAL A 418 -43.99 -28.67 -2.61
CA VAL A 418 -44.37 -28.67 -1.19
C VAL A 418 -45.38 -29.78 -0.90
N SER A 419 -45.19 -30.49 0.21
CA SER A 419 -46.03 -31.62 0.57
C SER A 419 -47.49 -31.26 0.81
N LYS A 420 -48.40 -31.92 0.09
CA LYS A 420 -49.86 -31.80 0.29
C LYS A 420 -50.35 -32.82 1.33
N GLN A 421 -51.45 -32.51 2.02
CA GLN A 421 -51.95 -33.31 3.16
C GLN A 421 -52.30 -34.78 2.85
N ASP A 422 -52.45 -35.15 1.56
CA ASP A 422 -52.94 -36.47 1.14
C ASP A 422 -51.94 -37.31 0.33
N VAL A 423 -50.66 -36.91 0.27
CA VAL A 423 -49.62 -37.65 -0.50
C VAL A 423 -48.54 -38.14 0.45
N LYS A 424 -48.09 -39.40 0.29
CA LYS A 424 -46.90 -39.91 1.01
C LYS A 424 -45.65 -39.15 0.51
N PRO A 425 -45.01 -38.32 1.34
CA PRO A 425 -43.95 -37.47 0.86
C PRO A 425 -42.62 -38.21 0.74
N TYR A 426 -41.74 -37.70 -0.13
CA TYR A 426 -40.33 -38.06 -0.13
C TYR A 426 -39.58 -37.18 0.87
N TRP A 427 -38.44 -37.68 1.35
CA TRP A 427 -37.59 -36.97 2.30
C TRP A 427 -36.18 -36.88 1.75
N LEU A 428 -35.57 -35.69 1.89
CA LEU A 428 -34.12 -35.52 1.80
C LEU A 428 -33.58 -35.30 3.20
N ALA A 429 -32.80 -36.25 3.70
CA ALA A 429 -32.08 -36.17 4.96
C ALA A 429 -30.58 -35.88 4.73
N TRP A 430 -29.92 -35.21 5.67
CA TRP A 430 -28.49 -34.99 5.61
C TRP A 430 -27.82 -34.93 6.99
N ARG A 431 -26.53 -35.23 7.00
CA ARG A 431 -25.64 -35.07 8.16
C ARG A 431 -24.31 -34.44 7.73
N ILE A 432 -23.67 -33.77 8.67
CA ILE A 432 -22.31 -33.27 8.47
C ILE A 432 -21.39 -34.49 8.53
N GLU A 433 -20.52 -34.65 7.55
CA GLU A 433 -19.48 -35.67 7.61
C GLU A 433 -18.46 -35.19 8.65
N GLU A 434 -18.41 -35.81 9.84
CA GLU A 434 -17.27 -35.65 10.75
C GLU A 434 -16.05 -36.16 10.00
N LYS A 435 -15.08 -35.27 9.76
CA LYS A 435 -13.79 -35.64 9.20
C LYS A 435 -12.86 -36.18 10.26
#